data_AF-A0A833VV05-F1
#
_entry.id   AF-A0A833VV05-F1
#
_cell.length_a   1.000
_cell.length_b   1.000
_cell.length_c   1.000
_cell.angle_alpha   90.00
_cell.angle_beta   90.00
_cell.angle_gamma   90.00
#
_symmetry.space_group_name_H-M   'P 1'
#
loop_
_entity.id
_entity.type
_entity.pdbx_description
1 polymer ?
#
loop_
_entity_poly.entity_id
_entity_poly.type
_entity_poly.pdbx_seq_one_letter_code
_entity_poly.pdbx_strand_id
1 'polypeptide(L)'
;MVAESTSGPASGTRRAVASLAGASEFLPGLPSRGNFTLGFNSNMNVKTHLCLHDTSPPVGQIIKTDATNILIRSLQLNKQKSDLKEPVPKGKRTPTRYLDSKVPSKRLNTGASSSRQGSSSGFSEQTLQSLTVERLRALLKERGLSPKGRKDELISRLKNHDA
;
A
#
# COMPACT_ATOMS: atom_id res chain seq x y z
N MET A 1 -39.71 29.05 -63.51
CA MET A 1 -39.92 28.61 -62.12
C MET A 1 -39.69 27.12 -62.13
N VAL A 2 -38.71 26.51 -61.46
CA VAL A 2 -38.35 26.60 -60.04
C VAL A 2 -36.88 26.16 -59.87
N ALA A 3 -36.27 26.66 -58.79
CA ALA A 3 -34.86 26.63 -58.43
C ALA A 3 -34.25 25.25 -58.11
N GLU A 4 -32.93 25.20 -58.30
CA GLU A 4 -32.00 24.29 -57.65
C GLU A 4 -31.95 24.56 -56.14
N SER A 5 -31.92 23.51 -55.32
CA SER A 5 -31.50 23.60 -53.90
C SER A 5 -31.02 22.23 -53.42
N THR A 6 -29.70 22.12 -53.30
CA THR A 6 -28.98 21.13 -52.51
C THR A 6 -29.23 21.37 -51.02
N SER A 7 -29.54 20.34 -50.24
CA SER A 7 -29.21 20.31 -48.81
C SER A 7 -29.34 18.90 -48.23
N GLY A 8 -28.20 18.29 -47.88
CA GLY A 8 -28.16 17.12 -46.99
C GLY A 8 -28.54 17.49 -45.56
N PRO A 9 -29.00 16.55 -44.73
CA PRO A 9 -29.31 16.84 -43.33
C PRO A 9 -28.03 16.88 -42.49
N ALA A 10 -27.86 18.03 -41.83
CA ALA A 10 -26.80 18.34 -40.91
C ALA A 10 -26.86 17.50 -39.62
N SER A 11 -25.65 17.19 -39.13
CA SER A 11 -25.32 16.88 -37.75
C SER A 11 -26.05 17.83 -36.77
N GLY A 12 -26.74 17.26 -35.78
CA GLY A 12 -27.33 18.11 -34.74
C GLY A 12 -28.31 17.48 -33.76
N THR A 13 -28.09 16.27 -33.25
CA THR A 13 -28.75 15.85 -32.00
C THR A 13 -27.97 16.40 -30.81
N ARG A 14 -28.13 17.71 -30.55
CA ARG A 14 -27.93 18.25 -29.20
C ARG A 14 -29.24 18.07 -28.44
N ARG A 15 -29.27 17.12 -27.49
CA ARG A 15 -30.24 17.18 -26.38
C ARG A 15 -29.69 16.48 -25.13
N ALA A 16 -29.45 17.32 -24.13
CA ALA A 16 -29.63 17.14 -22.68
C ALA A 16 -29.06 15.82 -22.07
N VAL A 17 -28.17 15.85 -21.09
CA VAL A 17 -28.24 16.57 -19.82
C VAL A 17 -26.88 16.51 -19.12
N ALA A 18 -26.51 17.60 -18.46
CA ALA A 18 -25.51 17.54 -17.39
C ALA A 18 -25.98 16.61 -16.26
N SER A 19 -25.01 16.01 -15.56
CA SER A 19 -25.15 15.14 -14.37
C SER A 19 -25.23 13.62 -14.61
N LEU A 20 -24.15 13.04 -15.16
CA LEU A 20 -23.78 11.64 -14.84
C LEU A 20 -22.24 11.40 -14.84
N ALA A 21 -21.45 12.44 -14.55
CA ALA A 21 -20.00 12.27 -14.31
C ALA A 21 -19.81 11.80 -12.86
N GLY A 22 -20.09 10.52 -12.63
CA GLY A 22 -19.77 9.82 -11.39
C GLY A 22 -18.60 8.85 -11.62
N ALA A 23 -18.25 8.07 -10.60
CA ALA A 23 -17.14 7.13 -10.65
C ALA A 23 -17.20 6.10 -11.81
N SER A 24 -18.37 5.93 -12.46
CA SER A 24 -18.56 5.05 -13.62
C SER A 24 -17.70 5.40 -14.83
N GLU A 25 -17.25 6.65 -14.95
CA GLU A 25 -16.31 7.06 -16.02
C GLU A 25 -14.92 6.40 -15.88
N PHE A 26 -14.58 5.92 -14.68
CA PHE A 26 -13.32 5.22 -14.39
C PHE A 26 -13.46 3.68 -14.33
N LEU A 27 -14.66 3.16 -14.63
CA LEU A 27 -14.93 1.72 -14.64
C LEU A 27 -14.97 1.02 -16.02
N PRO A 28 -14.77 1.66 -17.20
CA PRO A 28 -14.72 0.91 -18.45
C PRO A 28 -13.44 0.06 -18.54
N GLY A 29 -13.52 -1.11 -19.20
CA GLY A 29 -12.35 -1.95 -19.49
C GLY A 29 -11.87 -2.85 -18.35
N LEU A 30 -12.74 -3.19 -17.40
CA LEU A 30 -12.40 -4.18 -16.37
C LEU A 30 -11.98 -5.52 -17.01
N PRO A 31 -10.96 -6.20 -16.47
CA PRO A 31 -10.54 -7.50 -16.98
C PRO A 31 -11.69 -8.51 -16.96
N SER A 32 -12.14 -8.96 -18.12
CA SER A 32 -13.13 -10.03 -18.25
C SER A 32 -12.45 -11.35 -18.59
N ARG A 33 -12.77 -12.39 -17.83
CA ARG A 33 -12.41 -13.79 -18.17
C ARG A 33 -13.56 -14.55 -18.85
N GLY A 34 -14.60 -13.84 -19.30
CA GLY A 34 -15.77 -14.43 -19.96
C GLY A 34 -16.77 -15.13 -19.03
N ASN A 35 -16.63 -14.98 -17.71
CA ASN A 35 -17.53 -15.57 -16.72
C ASN A 35 -18.73 -14.65 -16.45
N PHE A 36 -19.89 -15.22 -16.06
CA PHE A 36 -21.11 -14.51 -15.61
C PHE A 36 -21.95 -13.78 -16.68
N THR A 37 -21.94 -14.26 -17.93
CA THR A 37 -22.81 -13.73 -19.00
C THR A 37 -24.23 -14.27 -18.97
N LEU A 38 -24.46 -15.43 -18.34
CA LEU A 38 -25.80 -15.96 -18.07
C LEU A 38 -26.18 -15.72 -16.60
N GLY A 39 -27.45 -15.38 -16.36
CA GLY A 39 -28.01 -15.18 -15.04
C GLY A 39 -27.80 -16.41 -14.15
N PHE A 40 -27.36 -16.18 -12.93
CA PHE A 40 -27.10 -17.23 -11.95
C PHE A 40 -28.36 -17.49 -11.12
N ASN A 41 -28.81 -18.75 -11.13
CA ASN A 41 -29.94 -19.17 -10.31
C ASN A 41 -29.42 -19.44 -8.88
N SER A 42 -30.00 -18.78 -7.88
CA SER A 42 -29.56 -18.85 -6.47
C SER A 42 -29.68 -20.24 -5.81
N ASN A 43 -30.20 -21.22 -6.54
CA ASN A 43 -30.33 -22.60 -6.07
C ASN A 43 -29.01 -23.33 -6.27
N MET A 44 -28.04 -23.02 -5.41
CA MET A 44 -26.75 -23.69 -5.34
C MET A 44 -26.92 -25.15 -4.91
N ASN A 45 -27.14 -26.02 -5.88
CA ASN A 45 -27.05 -27.48 -5.73
C ASN A 45 -25.57 -27.91 -5.66
N VAL A 46 -24.86 -27.47 -4.62
CA VAL A 46 -23.51 -27.96 -4.34
C VAL A 46 -23.56 -29.44 -3.98
N LYS A 47 -22.92 -30.29 -4.78
CA LYS A 47 -22.79 -31.71 -4.46
C LYS A 47 -21.71 -31.89 -3.41
N THR A 48 -22.03 -32.55 -2.30
CA THR A 48 -21.05 -32.95 -1.29
C THR A 48 -20.01 -33.87 -1.93
N HIS A 49 -18.73 -33.52 -1.80
CA HIS A 49 -17.64 -34.39 -2.24
C HIS A 49 -17.44 -35.50 -1.21
N LEU A 50 -17.62 -36.75 -1.63
CA LEU A 50 -17.31 -37.93 -0.85
C LEU A 50 -16.01 -38.54 -1.41
N CYS A 51 -14.97 -38.59 -0.61
CA CYS A 51 -13.70 -39.21 -0.99
C CYS A 51 -13.88 -40.73 -1.08
N LEU A 52 -14.05 -41.26 -2.30
CA LEU A 52 -14.16 -42.70 -2.57
C LEU A 52 -12.79 -43.38 -2.77
N HIS A 53 -11.72 -42.59 -2.86
CA HIS A 53 -10.36 -43.04 -3.07
C HIS A 53 -9.49 -42.61 -1.90
N ASP A 54 -8.36 -43.27 -1.71
CA ASP A 54 -7.39 -42.89 -0.70
C ASP A 54 -6.89 -41.46 -0.95
N THR A 55 -7.10 -40.59 0.04
CA THR A 55 -6.62 -39.21 0.04
C THR A 55 -5.41 -39.05 0.95
N SER A 56 -4.68 -40.14 1.21
CA SER A 56 -3.40 -40.07 1.89
C SER A 56 -2.46 -39.10 1.17
N PRO A 57 -1.68 -38.30 1.91
CA PRO A 57 -0.73 -37.37 1.30
C PRO A 57 0.29 -38.13 0.44
N PRO A 58 0.81 -37.52 -0.65
CA PRO A 58 1.81 -38.15 -1.50
C PRO A 58 2.99 -38.70 -0.70
N VAL A 59 3.43 -39.91 -1.05
CA VAL A 59 4.49 -40.61 -0.31
C VAL A 59 5.77 -39.76 -0.28
N GLY A 60 6.38 -39.65 0.91
CA GLY A 60 7.60 -38.86 1.11
C GLY A 60 7.39 -37.36 1.37
N GLN A 61 6.19 -36.82 1.19
CA GLN A 61 5.90 -35.43 1.54
C GLN A 61 5.46 -35.32 3.01
N ILE A 62 6.40 -34.99 3.88
CA ILE A 62 6.15 -34.82 5.32
C ILE A 62 6.27 -33.34 5.69
N ILE A 63 5.18 -32.75 6.18
CA ILE A 63 5.22 -31.40 6.75
C ILE A 63 5.82 -31.50 8.14
N LYS A 64 7.02 -30.95 8.33
CA LYS A 64 7.69 -30.88 9.64
C LYS A 64 7.70 -29.46 10.15
N THR A 65 7.40 -29.30 11.43
CA THR A 65 7.55 -28.02 12.13
C THR A 65 8.88 -28.01 12.86
N ASP A 66 9.61 -26.90 12.74
CA ASP A 66 10.81 -26.66 13.51
C ASP A 66 10.44 -26.46 14.99
N ALA A 67 10.92 -27.36 15.85
CA ALA A 67 10.63 -27.34 17.28
C ALA A 67 11.46 -26.32 18.07
N THR A 68 12.47 -25.69 17.44
CA THR A 68 13.30 -24.70 18.13
C THR A 68 12.50 -23.44 18.44
N ASN A 69 12.68 -22.91 19.65
CA ASN A 69 12.06 -21.65 20.02
C ASN A 69 12.56 -20.53 19.08
N ILE A 70 11.64 -19.69 18.61
CA ILE A 70 11.93 -18.61 17.66
C ILE A 70 13.06 -17.68 18.14
N LEU A 71 13.17 -17.43 19.45
CA LEU A 71 14.21 -16.59 20.01
C LEU A 71 15.57 -17.27 19.88
N ILE A 72 15.67 -18.54 20.27
CA ILE A 72 16.91 -19.34 20.18
C ILE A 72 17.39 -19.39 18.73
N ARG A 73 16.49 -19.68 17.79
CA ARG A 73 16.81 -19.70 16.35
C ARG A 73 17.33 -18.35 15.86
N SER A 74 16.70 -17.25 16.26
CA SER A 74 17.13 -15.90 15.86
C SER A 74 18.54 -15.55 16.37
N LEU A 75 18.85 -15.91 17.62
CA LEU A 75 20.15 -15.66 18.23
C LEU A 75 21.25 -16.50 17.58
N GLN A 76 20.96 -17.78 17.28
CA GLN A 76 21.88 -18.66 16.56
C GLN A 76 22.18 -18.16 15.14
N LEU A 77 21.16 -17.70 14.41
CA LEU A 77 21.34 -17.10 13.08
C LEU A 77 22.19 -15.81 13.14
N ASN A 78 22.03 -15.00 14.19
CA ASN A 78 22.83 -13.79 14.36
C ASN A 78 24.29 -14.12 14.73
N LYS A 79 24.53 -15.16 15.52
CA LYS A 79 25.88 -15.64 15.86
C LYS A 79 26.65 -16.10 14.60
N GLN A 80 26.02 -16.91 13.76
CA GLN A 80 26.66 -17.37 12.51
C GLN A 80 26.96 -16.21 11.54
N LYS A 81 26.10 -15.18 11.49
CA LYS A 81 26.35 -13.98 10.69
C LYS A 81 27.51 -13.12 11.22
N SER A 82 27.74 -13.10 12.55
CA SER A 82 28.89 -12.40 13.12
C SER A 82 30.20 -13.17 12.94
N ASP A 83 30.16 -14.50 13.00
CA ASP A 83 31.37 -15.34 12.82
C ASP A 83 31.90 -15.34 11.37
N LEU A 84 31.04 -15.05 10.39
CA LEU A 84 31.42 -14.89 8.97
C LEU A 84 31.92 -13.47 8.62
N LYS A 85 31.86 -12.52 9.56
CA LYS A 85 32.50 -11.21 9.40
C LYS A 85 33.79 -11.20 10.20
N GLU A 86 34.92 -11.25 9.49
CA GLU A 86 36.27 -11.05 10.02
C GLU A 86 36.31 -9.94 11.10
N PRO A 87 37.03 -10.15 12.22
CA PRO A 87 37.07 -9.19 13.31
C PRO A 87 37.86 -7.95 12.91
N VAL A 88 37.16 -6.90 12.48
CA VAL A 88 37.77 -5.57 12.38
C VAL A 88 38.10 -5.08 13.81
N PRO A 89 39.35 -4.70 14.11
CA PRO A 89 39.76 -4.32 15.45
C PRO A 89 39.03 -3.06 15.93
N LYS A 90 38.73 -3.04 17.23
CA LYS A 90 38.09 -1.94 17.96
C LYS A 90 38.95 -0.68 17.88
N GLY A 91 38.68 0.17 16.88
CA GLY A 91 39.26 1.50 16.71
C GLY A 91 38.18 2.57 16.62
N LYS A 92 38.41 3.71 17.26
CA LYS A 92 37.48 4.84 17.41
C LYS A 92 37.03 5.40 16.04
N ARG A 93 35.70 5.45 15.81
CA ARG A 93 34.90 6.28 14.87
C ARG A 93 35.32 6.38 13.39
N THR A 94 34.49 5.82 12.50
CA THR A 94 34.20 6.37 11.15
C THR A 94 32.73 6.09 10.79
N PRO A 95 31.88 7.11 10.50
CA PRO A 95 30.54 6.86 9.98
C PRO A 95 30.64 6.63 8.48
N THR A 96 31.09 5.43 8.07
CA THR A 96 31.03 5.06 6.66
C THR A 96 29.59 4.65 6.34
N ARG A 97 29.00 5.38 5.38
CA ARG A 97 27.66 5.12 4.85
C ARG A 97 27.70 3.80 4.09
N TYR A 98 27.31 2.70 4.72
CA TYR A 98 27.01 1.47 3.99
C TYR A 98 25.65 1.64 3.32
N LEU A 99 25.67 2.16 2.10
CA LEU A 99 24.63 1.91 1.11
C LEU A 99 24.83 0.47 0.63
N ASP A 100 24.25 -0.51 1.35
CA ASP A 100 23.91 -1.79 0.71
C ASP A 100 22.50 -2.18 1.13
N SER A 101 21.56 -1.52 0.46
CA SER A 101 20.15 -1.85 0.47
C SER A 101 19.93 -3.12 -0.37
N LYS A 102 20.21 -4.29 0.19
CA LYS A 102 19.52 -5.51 -0.26
C LYS A 102 18.19 -5.62 0.46
N VAL A 103 17.26 -4.81 -0.04
CA VAL A 103 15.82 -4.97 0.20
C VAL A 103 15.41 -6.29 -0.45
N PRO A 104 14.81 -7.25 0.27
CA PRO A 104 14.19 -8.38 -0.41
C PRO A 104 13.00 -7.82 -1.21
N SER A 105 13.11 -7.90 -2.53
CA SER A 105 12.06 -7.58 -3.50
C SER A 105 10.79 -8.38 -3.19
N LYS A 106 9.89 -7.79 -2.43
CA LYS A 106 8.45 -8.09 -2.46
C LYS A 106 7.67 -6.95 -1.84
N ARG A 107 7.26 -6.00 -2.70
CA ARG A 107 5.87 -5.51 -2.87
C ARG A 107 5.87 -4.28 -3.77
N LEU A 108 5.56 -4.50 -5.04
CA LEU A 108 4.85 -3.51 -5.85
C LEU A 108 3.44 -3.41 -5.28
N ASN A 109 2.99 -2.20 -4.92
CA ASN A 109 1.94 -1.53 -5.68
C ASN A 109 1.67 -0.15 -5.08
N THR A 110 2.00 0.87 -5.86
CA THR A 110 1.48 2.23 -5.88
C THR A 110 0.23 2.49 -5.01
N GLY A 111 0.45 3.12 -3.86
CA GLY A 111 -0.54 3.98 -3.20
C GLY A 111 -0.09 5.42 -3.38
N ALA A 112 -0.30 5.96 -4.58
CA ALA A 112 -0.19 7.38 -4.82
C ALA A 112 -1.36 8.07 -4.11
N SER A 113 -1.13 8.58 -2.90
CA SER A 113 -1.94 9.65 -2.33
C SER A 113 -1.10 10.92 -2.34
N SER A 114 -1.04 11.52 -3.52
CA SER A 114 -0.82 12.95 -3.66
C SER A 114 -1.97 13.69 -2.97
N SER A 115 -1.79 14.06 -1.71
CA SER A 115 -2.37 15.28 -1.18
C SER A 115 -1.22 16.24 -0.90
N ARG A 116 -0.89 17.03 -1.92
CA ARG A 116 -0.34 18.36 -1.71
C ARG A 116 -1.50 19.21 -1.17
N GLN A 117 -1.62 19.28 0.14
CA GLN A 117 -2.27 20.42 0.79
C GLN A 117 -1.17 21.17 1.54
N GLY A 118 -0.50 22.07 0.81
CA GLY A 118 0.17 23.21 1.40
C GLY A 118 -0.90 24.18 1.85
N SER A 119 -1.53 23.89 2.99
CA SER A 119 -2.39 24.83 3.70
C SER A 119 -1.72 25.08 5.04
N SER A 120 -1.08 26.23 5.18
CA SER A 120 -0.43 26.73 6.39
C SER A 120 -1.46 27.12 7.46
N SER A 121 -2.46 26.26 7.71
CA SER A 121 -3.42 26.44 8.79
C SER A 121 -2.93 25.62 9.98
N GLY A 122 -2.55 26.31 11.06
CA GLY A 122 -2.02 25.71 12.28
C GLY A 122 -2.81 24.47 12.70
N PHE A 123 -2.09 23.39 12.97
CA PHE A 123 -2.73 22.15 13.41
C PHE A 123 -3.30 22.37 14.82
N SER A 124 -4.59 22.09 15.01
CA SER A 124 -5.16 22.10 16.35
C SER A 124 -4.49 21.03 17.23
N GLU A 125 -4.45 21.23 18.54
CA GLU A 125 -3.83 20.29 19.48
C GLU A 125 -4.42 18.88 19.37
N GLN A 126 -5.73 18.77 19.18
CA GLN A 126 -6.42 17.50 18.97
C GLN A 126 -5.99 16.82 17.66
N THR A 127 -5.74 17.62 16.61
CA THR A 127 -5.21 17.10 15.33
C THR A 127 -3.79 16.58 15.51
N LEU A 128 -2.91 17.26 16.26
CA LEU A 128 -1.56 16.78 16.50
C LEU A 128 -1.53 15.48 17.33
N GLN A 129 -2.47 15.30 18.26
CA GLN A 129 -2.58 14.08 19.06
C GLN A 129 -3.02 12.86 18.25
N SER A 130 -3.87 13.04 17.23
CA SER A 130 -4.32 11.94 16.37
C SER A 130 -3.25 11.47 15.37
N LEU A 131 -2.23 12.29 15.10
CA LEU A 131 -1.14 11.93 14.21
C LEU A 131 -0.19 10.88 14.81
N THR A 132 0.38 10.06 13.92
CA THR A 132 1.44 9.11 14.28
C THR A 132 2.77 9.83 14.51
N VAL A 133 3.67 9.20 15.27
CA VAL A 133 5.01 9.74 15.55
C VAL A 133 5.81 10.01 14.26
N GLU A 134 5.62 9.18 13.23
CA GLU A 134 6.25 9.37 11.93
C GLU A 134 5.76 10.65 11.23
N ARG A 135 4.44 10.90 11.28
CA ARG A 135 3.86 12.11 10.69
C ARG A 135 4.28 13.36 11.46
N LEU A 136 4.32 13.31 12.79
CA LEU A 136 4.84 14.40 13.62
C LEU A 136 6.32 14.71 13.32
N ARG A 137 7.15 13.67 13.15
CA ARG A 137 8.56 13.84 12.75
C ARG A 137 8.71 14.42 11.36
N ALA A 138 7.82 14.08 10.43
CA ALA A 138 7.82 14.66 9.08
C ALA A 138 7.50 16.16 9.12
N LEU A 139 6.46 16.56 9.86
CA LEU A 139 6.08 17.97 10.04
C LEU A 139 7.20 18.77 10.72
N LEU A 140 7.87 18.20 11.73
CA LEU A 140 9.03 18.86 12.36
C LEU A 140 10.20 19.03 11.37
N LYS A 141 10.50 18.02 10.55
CA LYS A 141 11.56 18.10 9.53
C LYS A 141 11.24 19.15 8.46
N GLU A 142 9.99 19.22 8.03
CA GLU A 142 9.52 20.21 7.06
C GLU A 142 9.69 21.64 7.58
N ARG A 143 9.49 21.85 8.89
CA ARG A 143 9.70 23.13 9.58
C ARG A 143 11.14 23.35 10.08
N GLY A 144 12.08 22.45 9.76
CA GLY A 144 13.48 22.56 10.21
C GLY A 144 13.70 22.33 11.71
N LEU A 145 12.73 21.77 12.42
CA LEU A 145 12.79 21.47 13.85
C LEU A 145 13.34 20.05 14.13
N SER A 146 13.89 19.85 15.32
CA SER A 146 14.46 18.56 15.74
C SER A 146 13.40 17.47 15.89
N PRO A 147 13.50 16.32 15.16
CA PRO A 147 12.55 15.21 15.24
C PRO A 147 12.83 14.21 16.38
N LYS A 148 13.73 14.53 17.32
CA LYS A 148 14.12 13.65 18.42
C LYS A 148 13.26 13.88 19.67
N GLY A 149 12.69 12.82 20.25
CA GLY A 149 11.91 12.93 21.48
C GLY A 149 10.75 11.94 21.54
N ARG A 150 10.03 11.97 22.67
CA ARG A 150 8.74 11.28 22.86
C ARG A 150 7.61 12.02 22.12
N LYS A 151 6.47 11.36 21.88
CA LYS A 151 5.34 11.91 21.11
C LYS A 151 4.90 13.29 21.63
N ASP A 152 4.80 13.44 22.95
CA ASP A 152 4.36 14.68 23.59
C ASP A 152 5.33 15.83 23.33
N GLU A 153 6.64 15.58 23.39
CA GLU A 153 7.66 16.59 23.07
C GLU A 153 7.58 17.07 21.61
N LEU A 154 7.24 16.17 20.69
CA LEU A 154 7.07 16.53 19.28
C LEU A 154 5.84 17.42 19.09
N ILE A 155 4.73 17.09 19.77
CA ILE A 155 3.49 17.88 19.74
C ILE A 155 3.71 19.26 20.36
N SER A 156 4.35 19.37 21.52
CA SER A 156 4.65 20.67 22.16
C SER A 156 5.51 21.56 21.26
N ARG A 157 6.50 21.00 20.55
CA ARG A 157 7.34 21.77 19.62
C ARG A 157 6.57 22.25 18.39
N LEU A 158 5.68 21.41 17.86
CA LEU A 158 4.79 21.80 16.76
C LEU A 158 3.82 22.91 17.19
N LYS A 159 3.22 22.78 18.38
CA LYS A 159 2.31 23.78 18.97
C LYS A 159 3.00 25.12 19.22
N ASN A 160 4.20 25.12 19.80
CA ASN A 160 4.95 26.35 20.08
C ASN A 160 5.42 27.09 18.81
N HIS A 161 5.46 26.41 17.67
CA HIS A 161 5.80 27.01 16.37
C HIS A 161 4.56 27.49 15.61
N ASP A 162 3.39 26.91 15.88
CA ASP A 162 2.10 27.33 15.29
C ASP A 162 1.42 28.47 16.06
N ALA A 163 1.90 28.79 17.27
CA ALA A 163 1.49 29.93 18.09
C ALA A 163 2.30 31.19 17.73
#